data_AF-A0A6B1B2Z2-F1
#
_entry.id   AF-A0A6B1B2Z2-F1
#
_cell.length_a   1.000
_cell.length_b   1.000
_cell.length_c   1.000
_cell.angle_alpha   90.00
_cell.angle_beta   90.00
_cell.angle_gamma   90.00
#
_symmetry.space_group_name_H-M   'P 1'
#
loop_
_entity.id
_entity.type
_entity.pdbx_description
1 polymer ?
#
loop_
_entity_poly.entity_id
_entity_poly.type
_entity_poly.pdbx_seq_one_letter_code
_entity_poly.pdbx_strand_id
1 'polypeptide(L)'
;MSVAASADPVISIGADQHGAVLEANAAHWSPGALAAALRLQLRDISGPLSVWIDHPDHDEADGADLTPAETRLGRGLAELGLTFERDLYRMERSLPMDQPSGIETRSFVVGQDEQAWVEVNNRAFSWHREQGGWTLAQVAERQAEPWFDADGFRVYDIDGYIAAYCWTKVHTDEVPPVGEVYVIAVDPQYHGRGLGRALTLAGYEHLADAGLTRAMLYVDADNTPAVTLYLDLGLEVAVVRRLFTGTGPLNS
;
A
#
# COMPACT_ATOMS: atom_id res chain seq x y z
N MET A 1 10.79 -28.12 14.17
CA MET A 1 9.38 -28.06 13.72
C MET A 1 8.65 -27.12 14.66
N SER A 2 8.55 -25.84 14.29
CA SER A 2 7.67 -24.90 14.98
C SER A 2 6.31 -25.00 14.30
N VAL A 3 5.30 -25.45 15.03
CA VAL A 3 3.91 -25.40 14.59
C VAL A 3 3.51 -23.94 14.70
N ALA A 4 3.36 -23.25 13.57
CA ALA A 4 2.73 -21.95 13.56
C ALA A 4 1.35 -22.11 14.22
N ALA A 5 1.11 -21.39 15.31
CA ALA A 5 -0.21 -21.34 15.89
C ALA A 5 -1.16 -20.82 14.81
N SER A 6 -2.11 -21.66 14.40
CA SER A 6 -3.24 -21.24 13.58
C SER A 6 -4.00 -20.20 14.40
N ALA A 7 -3.72 -18.91 14.18
CA ALA A 7 -4.56 -17.85 14.71
C ALA A 7 -5.96 -18.04 14.14
N ASP A 8 -6.98 -17.92 14.99
CA ASP A 8 -8.36 -17.97 14.53
C ASP A 8 -8.58 -16.92 13.42
N PRO A 9 -9.45 -17.18 12.44
CA PRO A 9 -9.74 -16.21 11.41
C PRO A 9 -10.29 -14.91 12.02
N VAL A 10 -9.58 -13.79 11.88
CA VAL A 10 -9.97 -12.48 12.45
C VAL A 10 -10.44 -11.53 11.36
N ILE A 11 -11.49 -10.76 11.66
CA ILE A 11 -11.86 -9.52 10.96
C ILE A 11 -11.48 -8.37 11.89
N SER A 12 -10.56 -7.52 11.44
CA SER A 12 -10.18 -6.31 12.16
C SER A 12 -11.14 -5.18 11.80
N ILE A 13 -11.50 -4.36 12.79
CA ILE A 13 -12.41 -3.21 12.61
C ILE A 13 -11.72 -1.97 13.14
N GLY A 14 -11.65 -0.94 12.30
CA GLY A 14 -11.11 0.37 12.62
C GLY A 14 -11.90 1.48 11.92
N ALA A 15 -11.29 2.65 11.83
CA ALA A 15 -11.84 3.78 11.10
C ALA A 15 -10.71 4.65 10.55
N ASP A 16 -10.98 5.31 9.42
CA ASP A 16 -10.12 6.31 8.81
C ASP A 16 -10.91 7.62 8.59
N GLN A 17 -10.31 8.58 7.87
CA GLN A 17 -10.96 9.85 7.52
C GLN A 17 -12.17 9.69 6.58
N HIS A 18 -12.38 8.51 6.00
CA HIS A 18 -13.44 8.20 5.04
C HIS A 18 -14.57 7.35 5.64
N GLY A 19 -14.37 6.71 6.79
CA GLY A 19 -15.42 5.99 7.49
C GLY A 19 -14.91 4.77 8.26
N ALA A 20 -15.78 3.77 8.44
CA ALA A 20 -15.39 2.51 9.05
C ALA A 20 -14.52 1.68 8.08
N VAL A 21 -13.49 1.02 8.60
CA VAL A 21 -12.61 0.14 7.82
C VAL A 21 -12.66 -1.25 8.43
N LEU A 22 -12.99 -2.25 7.61
CA LEU A 22 -12.89 -3.66 7.98
C LEU A 22 -11.78 -4.30 7.16
N GLU A 23 -10.96 -5.11 7.80
CA GLU A 23 -9.88 -5.84 7.14
C GLU A 23 -9.97 -7.33 7.45
N ALA A 24 -9.86 -8.18 6.44
CA ALA A 24 -9.92 -9.63 6.59
C ALA A 24 -8.92 -10.31 5.65
N ASN A 25 -8.26 -11.36 6.13
CA ASN A 25 -7.44 -12.25 5.30
C ASN A 25 -8.28 -13.46 4.89
N ALA A 26 -8.62 -13.58 3.61
CA ALA A 26 -9.50 -14.62 3.10
C ALA A 26 -8.84 -16.03 3.07
N ALA A 27 -7.53 -16.15 3.29
CA ALA A 27 -6.83 -17.45 3.30
C ALA A 27 -7.25 -18.40 4.41
N HIS A 28 -7.95 -17.85 5.39
CA HIS A 28 -8.48 -18.60 6.52
C HIS A 28 -9.98 -18.87 6.41
N TRP A 29 -10.60 -18.54 5.27
CA TRP A 29 -12.05 -18.61 5.10
C TRP A 29 -12.44 -19.31 3.79
N SER A 30 -13.59 -19.98 3.80
CA SER A 30 -14.33 -20.15 2.55
C SER A 30 -15.05 -18.84 2.21
N PRO A 31 -15.30 -18.54 0.92
CA PRO A 31 -15.98 -17.30 0.54
C PRO A 31 -17.33 -17.08 1.23
N GLY A 32 -18.12 -18.15 1.37
CA GLY A 32 -19.41 -18.09 2.06
C GLY A 32 -19.28 -17.82 3.56
N ALA A 33 -18.27 -18.40 4.22
CA ALA A 33 -18.03 -18.16 5.64
C ALA A 33 -17.58 -16.71 5.90
N LEU A 34 -16.71 -16.17 5.04
CA LEU A 34 -16.26 -14.79 5.14
C LEU A 34 -17.41 -13.80 4.91
N ALA A 35 -18.22 -14.00 3.87
CA ALA A 35 -19.39 -13.15 3.61
C ALA A 35 -20.40 -13.18 4.77
N ALA A 36 -20.63 -14.36 5.37
CA ALA A 36 -21.50 -14.49 6.54
C ALA A 36 -20.92 -13.78 7.78
N ALA A 37 -19.60 -13.88 8.02
CA ALA A 37 -18.93 -13.20 9.11
C ALA A 37 -18.97 -11.67 8.94
N LEU A 38 -18.68 -11.17 7.75
CA LEU A 38 -18.79 -9.73 7.41
C LEU A 38 -20.22 -9.23 7.60
N ARG A 39 -21.23 -10.00 7.16
CA ARG A 39 -22.65 -9.65 7.40
C ARG A 39 -22.95 -9.41 8.87
N LEU A 40 -22.35 -10.18 9.79
CA LEU A 40 -22.56 -9.98 11.22
C LEU A 40 -21.90 -8.68 11.71
N GLN A 41 -20.68 -8.38 11.26
CA GLN A 41 -19.95 -7.16 11.66
C GLN A 41 -20.59 -5.88 11.09
N LEU A 42 -21.15 -5.95 9.88
CA LEU A 42 -21.72 -4.80 9.17
C LEU A 42 -23.08 -4.35 9.72
N ARG A 43 -23.75 -5.13 10.59
CA ARG A 43 -25.10 -4.82 11.12
C ARG A 43 -25.18 -3.50 11.87
N ASP A 44 -24.13 -3.21 12.63
CA ASP A 44 -24.10 -2.06 13.55
C ASP A 44 -23.30 -0.88 12.97
N ILE A 45 -22.78 -1.00 11.76
CA ILE A 45 -22.01 0.04 11.08
C ILE A 45 -22.95 0.93 10.27
N SER A 46 -22.89 2.23 10.55
CA SER A 46 -23.67 3.27 9.85
C SER A 46 -22.73 4.22 9.12
N GLY A 47 -23.13 4.66 7.92
CA GLY A 47 -22.33 5.57 7.10
C GLY A 47 -21.34 4.86 6.17
N PRO A 48 -20.45 5.62 5.51
CA PRO A 48 -19.50 5.07 4.55
C PRO A 48 -18.57 4.05 5.21
N LEU A 49 -18.25 2.99 4.47
CA LEU A 49 -17.32 1.97 4.93
C LEU A 49 -16.50 1.37 3.78
N SER A 50 -15.32 0.90 4.15
CA SER A 50 -14.37 0.20 3.30
C SER A 50 -14.13 -1.19 3.86
N VAL A 51 -14.09 -2.21 3.00
CA VAL A 51 -13.74 -3.59 3.35
C VAL A 51 -12.54 -4.00 2.51
N TRP A 52 -11.40 -4.22 3.16
CA TRP A 52 -10.19 -4.75 2.55
C TRP A 52 -10.11 -6.26 2.76
N ILE A 53 -9.97 -6.99 1.65
CA ILE A 53 -9.79 -8.44 1.66
C ILE A 53 -8.41 -8.79 1.13
N ASP A 54 -7.56 -9.32 1.99
CA ASP A 54 -6.26 -9.87 1.60
C ASP A 54 -6.43 -11.30 1.08
N HIS A 55 -5.69 -11.64 0.02
CA HIS A 55 -5.77 -12.94 -0.67
C HIS A 55 -7.21 -13.28 -1.10
N PRO A 56 -7.92 -12.43 -1.86
CA PRO A 56 -9.32 -12.71 -2.22
C PRO A 56 -9.51 -13.97 -3.08
N ASP A 57 -8.44 -14.47 -3.72
CA ASP A 57 -8.45 -15.56 -4.67
C ASP A 57 -8.19 -16.91 -3.97
N HIS A 58 -9.22 -17.50 -3.38
CA HIS A 58 -9.16 -18.85 -2.79
C HIS A 58 -9.98 -19.91 -3.52
N ASP A 59 -10.78 -19.54 -4.52
CA ASP A 59 -11.61 -20.49 -5.26
C ASP A 59 -10.94 -20.81 -6.62
N GLU A 60 -10.13 -21.87 -6.68
CA GLU A 60 -9.69 -22.46 -7.97
C GLU A 60 -10.88 -22.90 -8.85
N ALA A 61 -12.08 -22.99 -8.26
CA ALA A 61 -13.34 -23.32 -8.93
C ALA A 61 -13.95 -22.14 -9.71
N ASP A 62 -13.53 -20.90 -9.40
CA ASP A 62 -13.92 -19.72 -10.14
C ASP A 62 -13.00 -19.64 -11.38
N GLY A 63 -13.56 -19.88 -12.57
CA GLY A 63 -12.78 -19.93 -13.81
C GLY A 63 -11.94 -18.67 -14.04
N ALA A 64 -10.80 -18.82 -14.72
CA ALA A 64 -9.77 -17.78 -14.88
C ALA A 64 -10.21 -16.44 -15.53
N ASP A 65 -11.43 -16.36 -16.05
CA ASP A 65 -11.97 -15.18 -16.76
C ASP A 65 -12.97 -14.35 -15.94
N LEU A 66 -13.17 -14.66 -14.64
CA LEU A 66 -14.11 -13.89 -13.81
C LEU A 66 -13.50 -12.57 -13.33
N THR A 67 -14.28 -11.50 -13.42
CA THR A 67 -13.93 -10.25 -12.74
C THR A 67 -14.03 -10.41 -11.21
N PRO A 68 -13.34 -9.55 -10.42
CA PRO A 68 -13.46 -9.54 -8.97
C PRO A 68 -14.89 -9.59 -8.42
N ALA A 69 -15.81 -8.84 -9.04
CA ALA A 69 -17.22 -8.80 -8.67
C ALA A 69 -17.99 -10.08 -9.02
N GLU A 70 -17.53 -10.84 -10.00
CA GLU A 70 -18.16 -12.10 -10.46
C GLU A 70 -17.64 -13.33 -9.71
N THR A 71 -16.62 -13.21 -8.86
CA THR A 71 -16.20 -14.32 -7.98
C THR A 71 -17.32 -14.68 -6.99
N ARG A 72 -17.27 -15.88 -6.40
CA ARG A 72 -18.22 -16.27 -5.33
C ARG A 72 -18.18 -15.29 -4.17
N LEU A 73 -17.00 -14.86 -3.77
CA LEU A 73 -16.84 -13.84 -2.73
C LEU A 73 -17.45 -12.51 -3.18
N GLY A 74 -17.11 -12.04 -4.38
CA GLY A 74 -17.61 -10.77 -4.94
C GLY A 74 -19.13 -10.70 -4.98
N ARG A 75 -19.80 -11.75 -5.46
CA ARG A 75 -21.27 -11.84 -5.44
C ARG A 75 -21.83 -11.82 -4.02
N GLY A 76 -21.23 -12.56 -3.09
CA GLY A 76 -21.64 -12.58 -1.69
C GLY A 76 -21.52 -11.20 -1.02
N LEU A 77 -20.47 -10.44 -1.33
CA LEU A 77 -20.31 -9.07 -0.85
C LEU A 77 -21.27 -8.08 -1.54
N ALA A 78 -21.58 -8.29 -2.83
CA ALA A 78 -22.59 -7.51 -3.54
C ALA A 78 -24.01 -7.70 -2.97
N GLU A 79 -24.35 -8.90 -2.51
CA GLU A 79 -25.60 -9.15 -1.77
C GLU A 79 -25.67 -8.38 -0.44
N LEU A 80 -24.51 -8.07 0.16
CA LEU A 80 -24.40 -7.18 1.31
C LEU A 80 -24.39 -5.70 0.90
N GLY A 81 -24.57 -5.35 -0.38
CA GLY A 81 -24.54 -3.96 -0.85
C GLY A 81 -23.14 -3.35 -0.93
N LEU A 82 -22.09 -4.17 -0.93
CA LEU A 82 -20.71 -3.74 -1.16
C LEU A 82 -20.38 -3.77 -2.65
N THR A 83 -19.62 -2.78 -3.12
CA THR A 83 -19.20 -2.67 -4.52
C THR A 83 -17.69 -2.82 -4.61
N PHE A 84 -17.21 -3.61 -5.57
CA PHE A 84 -15.78 -3.70 -5.87
C PHE A 84 -15.26 -2.33 -6.33
N GLU A 85 -14.16 -1.87 -5.74
CA GLU A 85 -13.53 -0.59 -6.10
C GLU A 85 -12.23 -0.83 -6.88
N ARG A 86 -11.26 -1.51 -6.25
CA ARG A 86 -9.91 -1.71 -6.80
C ARG A 86 -9.18 -2.87 -6.13
N ASP A 87 -8.16 -3.38 -6.82
CA ASP A 87 -7.14 -4.23 -6.23
C ASP A 87 -5.86 -3.41 -5.99
N LEU A 88 -5.23 -3.64 -4.84
CA LEU A 88 -3.96 -3.08 -4.41
C LEU A 88 -2.98 -4.25 -4.22
N TYR A 89 -1.88 -4.24 -4.97
CA TYR A 89 -0.83 -5.25 -4.84
C TYR A 89 0.15 -4.85 -3.76
N ARG A 90 0.40 -5.75 -2.80
CA ARG A 90 1.60 -5.75 -1.98
C ARG A 90 2.67 -6.52 -2.74
N MET A 91 3.66 -5.80 -3.27
CA MET A 91 4.78 -6.40 -3.99
C MET A 91 5.99 -6.49 -3.08
N GLU A 92 6.73 -7.58 -3.13
CA GLU A 92 7.88 -7.83 -2.27
C GLU A 92 9.12 -8.28 -3.04
N ARG A 93 10.30 -8.04 -2.45
CA ARG A 93 11.57 -8.64 -2.87
C ARG A 93 12.55 -8.79 -1.72
N SER A 94 13.48 -9.73 -1.85
CA SER A 94 14.67 -9.82 -0.99
C SER A 94 15.67 -8.69 -1.26
N LEU A 95 16.38 -8.28 -0.21
CA LEU A 95 17.50 -7.35 -0.23
C LEU A 95 18.82 -8.08 0.11
N PRO A 96 19.99 -7.55 -0.31
CA PRO A 96 20.18 -6.33 -1.11
C PRO A 96 19.82 -6.53 -2.59
N MET A 97 19.68 -5.42 -3.31
CA MET A 97 19.55 -5.42 -4.76
C MET A 97 20.95 -5.44 -5.40
N ASP A 98 21.14 -6.23 -6.46
CA ASP A 98 22.41 -6.24 -7.22
C ASP A 98 22.63 -4.95 -8.04
N GLN A 99 21.55 -4.22 -8.30
CA GLN A 99 21.53 -3.06 -9.17
C GLN A 99 21.66 -1.79 -8.32
N PRO A 100 22.63 -0.91 -8.60
CA PRO A 100 22.73 0.35 -7.89
C PRO A 100 21.64 1.34 -8.35
N SER A 101 21.28 2.30 -7.52
CA SER A 101 20.32 3.36 -7.84
C SER A 101 20.75 4.25 -9.01
N GLY A 102 22.06 4.47 -9.16
CA GLY A 102 22.63 5.27 -10.25
C GLY A 102 22.35 6.78 -10.14
N ILE A 103 21.82 7.22 -9.00
CA ILE A 103 21.60 8.63 -8.67
C ILE A 103 22.12 8.91 -7.26
N GLU A 104 22.58 10.13 -7.02
CA GLU A 104 22.84 10.59 -5.67
C GLU A 104 21.55 11.13 -5.05
N THR A 105 21.28 10.76 -3.80
CA THR A 105 20.16 11.28 -3.02
C THR A 105 20.67 11.85 -1.72
N ARG A 106 19.98 12.85 -1.18
CA ARG A 106 20.19 13.37 0.18
C ARG A 106 19.05 12.93 1.10
N SER A 107 19.30 12.94 2.40
CA SER A 107 18.22 12.79 3.40
C SER A 107 17.30 14.01 3.36
N PHE A 108 16.05 13.80 3.76
CA PHE A 108 15.09 14.88 3.99
C PHE A 108 15.51 15.71 5.21
N VAL A 109 15.35 17.02 5.12
CA VAL A 109 15.74 17.95 6.18
C VAL A 109 14.50 18.47 6.89
N VAL A 110 14.27 17.94 8.10
CA VAL A 110 13.15 18.33 8.96
C VAL A 110 13.23 19.83 9.31
N GLY A 111 12.10 20.52 9.17
CA GLY A 111 11.94 21.95 9.35
C GLY A 111 12.36 22.80 8.15
N GLN A 112 12.74 22.19 7.03
CA GLN A 112 13.15 22.88 5.80
C GLN A 112 12.42 22.36 4.56
N ASP A 113 12.36 21.05 4.38
CA ASP A 113 11.89 20.44 3.13
C ASP A 113 10.35 20.24 3.06
N GLU A 114 9.61 20.38 4.16
CA GLU A 114 8.19 20.00 4.23
C GLU A 114 7.32 20.72 3.21
N GLN A 115 7.50 22.04 3.07
CA GLN A 115 6.71 22.85 2.14
C GLN A 115 6.99 22.43 0.68
N ALA A 116 8.27 22.30 0.33
CA ALA A 116 8.68 21.88 -1.01
C ALA A 116 8.19 20.47 -1.33
N TRP A 117 8.26 19.56 -0.36
CA TRP A 117 7.78 18.20 -0.51
C TRP A 117 6.26 18.13 -0.71
N VAL A 118 5.47 18.85 0.10
CA VAL A 118 4.00 18.91 -0.04
C VAL A 118 3.62 19.37 -1.44
N GLU A 119 4.30 20.39 -1.97
CA GLU A 119 4.05 20.89 -3.31
C GLU A 119 4.34 19.85 -4.39
N VAL A 120 5.45 19.12 -4.29
CA VAL A 120 5.82 18.06 -5.24
C VAL A 120 4.87 16.88 -5.14
N ASN A 121 4.59 16.40 -3.92
CA ASN A 121 3.65 15.30 -3.66
C ASN A 121 2.28 15.63 -4.26
N ASN A 122 1.74 16.82 -3.99
CA ASN A 122 0.42 17.21 -4.46
C ASN A 122 0.36 17.42 -5.98
N ARG A 123 1.46 17.80 -6.64
CA ARG A 123 1.52 17.81 -8.11
C ARG A 123 1.55 16.39 -8.68
N ALA A 124 2.42 15.53 -8.15
CA ALA A 124 2.61 14.16 -8.61
C ALA A 124 1.34 13.29 -8.42
N PHE A 125 0.63 13.50 -7.31
CA PHE A 125 -0.58 12.77 -6.92
C PHE A 125 -1.85 13.61 -7.04
N SER A 126 -1.87 14.64 -7.89
CA SER A 126 -3.03 15.53 -8.07
C SER A 126 -4.34 14.81 -8.44
N TRP A 127 -4.25 13.60 -8.98
CA TRP A 127 -5.35 12.72 -9.36
C TRP A 127 -5.68 11.63 -8.31
N HIS A 128 -4.83 11.44 -7.29
CA HIS A 128 -4.95 10.32 -6.35
C HIS A 128 -5.78 10.71 -5.12
N ARG A 129 -6.83 9.94 -4.83
CA ARG A 129 -7.75 10.20 -3.71
C ARG A 129 -7.05 10.23 -2.34
N GLU A 130 -6.14 9.30 -2.11
CA GLU A 130 -5.51 9.10 -0.78
C GLU A 130 -4.14 9.78 -0.63
N GLN A 131 -3.50 10.17 -1.74
CA GLN A 131 -2.11 10.68 -1.73
C GLN A 131 -2.01 12.11 -2.27
N GLY A 132 -3.07 12.63 -2.90
CA GLY A 132 -3.19 14.05 -3.21
C GLY A 132 -3.66 14.87 -2.01
N GLY A 133 -3.37 16.17 -2.01
CA GLY A 133 -3.92 17.11 -1.04
C GLY A 133 -3.29 17.07 0.35
N TRP A 134 -2.06 16.55 0.46
CA TRP A 134 -1.31 16.60 1.71
C TRP A 134 -1.11 18.03 2.19
N THR A 135 -1.15 18.20 3.51
CA THR A 135 -0.92 19.45 4.23
C THR A 135 0.31 19.33 5.12
N LEU A 136 0.90 20.47 5.51
CA LEU A 136 2.00 20.48 6.49
C LEU A 136 1.61 19.82 7.82
N ALA A 137 0.34 19.92 8.23
CA ALA A 137 -0.14 19.26 9.44
C ALA A 137 -0.07 17.73 9.30
N GLN A 138 -0.51 17.17 8.17
CA GLN A 138 -0.41 15.73 7.90
C GLN A 138 1.04 15.26 7.80
N VAL A 139 1.94 16.08 7.24
CA VAL A 139 3.38 15.78 7.27
C VAL A 139 3.89 15.73 8.71
N ALA A 140 3.57 16.73 9.53
CA ALA A 140 3.99 16.77 10.93
C ALA A 140 3.44 15.57 11.74
N GLU A 141 2.20 15.15 11.46
CA GLU A 141 1.61 13.93 12.04
C GLU A 141 2.44 12.69 11.67
N ARG A 142 2.81 12.53 10.38
CA ARG A 142 3.67 11.40 9.97
C ARG A 142 5.08 11.49 10.53
N GLN A 143 5.66 12.68 10.66
CA GLN A 143 6.97 12.88 11.28
C GLN A 143 6.99 12.57 12.78
N ALA A 144 5.83 12.63 13.44
CA ALA A 144 5.68 12.29 14.86
C ALA A 144 5.52 10.78 15.11
N GLU A 145 5.31 9.99 14.06
CA GLU A 145 5.17 8.54 14.19
C GLU A 145 6.49 7.87 14.61
N PRO A 146 6.47 6.82 15.45
CA PRO A 146 7.70 6.16 15.91
C PRO A 146 8.56 5.53 14.82
N TRP A 147 7.97 5.26 13.64
CA TRP A 147 8.67 4.69 12.49
C TRP A 147 9.34 5.75 11.61
N PHE A 148 9.11 7.05 11.84
CA PHE A 148 9.68 8.10 11.01
C PHE A 148 11.21 8.13 11.14
N ASP A 149 11.87 8.09 9.98
CA ASP A 149 13.30 8.30 9.85
C ASP A 149 13.57 9.26 8.68
N ALA A 150 14.21 10.38 8.96
CA ALA A 150 14.59 11.37 7.96
C ALA A 150 15.67 10.85 7.00
N ASP A 151 16.52 9.92 7.45
CA ASP A 151 17.56 9.32 6.62
C ASP A 151 16.97 8.31 5.62
N GLY A 152 15.87 7.65 5.98
CA GLY A 152 15.05 6.83 5.08
C GLY A 152 14.19 7.62 4.09
N PHE A 153 14.19 8.94 4.20
CA PHE A 153 13.48 9.81 3.29
C PHE A 153 14.45 10.38 2.23
N ARG A 154 14.62 9.62 1.15
CA ARG A 154 15.60 9.89 0.09
C ARG A 154 15.06 10.91 -0.90
N VAL A 155 15.77 12.04 -1.03
CA VAL A 155 15.42 13.15 -1.93
C VAL A 155 16.41 13.24 -3.08
N TYR A 156 15.89 13.27 -4.31
CA TYR A 156 16.64 13.65 -5.49
C TYR A 156 16.47 15.15 -5.73
N ASP A 157 17.55 15.89 -5.50
CA ASP A 157 17.60 17.35 -5.50
C ASP A 157 18.28 17.87 -6.77
N ILE A 158 17.68 18.89 -7.40
CA ILE A 158 18.27 19.61 -8.53
C ILE A 158 18.32 21.08 -8.17
N ASP A 159 19.51 21.60 -7.88
CA ASP A 159 19.75 23.02 -7.57
C ASP A 159 18.84 23.58 -6.45
N GLY A 160 18.59 22.79 -5.40
CA GLY A 160 17.73 23.15 -4.27
C GLY A 160 16.25 22.84 -4.49
N TYR A 161 15.90 22.18 -5.60
CA TYR A 161 14.55 21.76 -5.91
C TYR A 161 14.37 20.25 -5.71
N ILE A 162 13.36 19.84 -4.94
CA ILE A 162 12.97 18.44 -4.79
C ILE A 162 12.34 17.96 -6.11
N ALA A 163 13.14 17.32 -6.96
CA ALA A 163 12.69 16.82 -8.25
C ALA A 163 11.91 15.51 -8.12
N ALA A 164 12.29 14.69 -7.13
CA ALA A 164 11.66 13.42 -6.84
C ALA A 164 12.10 12.91 -5.44
N TYR A 165 11.37 11.97 -4.85
CA TYR A 165 11.71 11.38 -3.56
C TYR A 165 11.23 9.94 -3.40
N CYS A 166 11.83 9.23 -2.45
CA CYS A 166 11.42 7.93 -1.93
C CYS A 166 11.46 7.98 -0.40
N TRP A 167 10.29 7.97 0.24
CA TRP A 167 10.14 7.88 1.68
C TRP A 167 9.99 6.41 2.06
N THR A 168 10.95 5.88 2.84
CA THR A 168 10.87 4.51 3.34
C THR A 168 10.29 4.42 4.75
N LYS A 169 9.76 3.25 5.10
CA LYS A 169 9.27 2.91 6.44
C LYS A 169 9.80 1.52 6.83
N VAL A 170 10.06 1.29 8.11
CA VAL A 170 10.41 -0.03 8.64
C VAL A 170 9.26 -0.56 9.50
N HIS A 171 8.77 -1.76 9.19
CA HIS A 171 7.78 -2.48 9.98
C HIS A 171 8.48 -3.45 10.91
N THR A 172 8.65 -3.05 12.17
CA THR A 172 9.34 -3.84 13.21
C THR A 172 8.45 -4.88 13.87
N ASP A 173 7.15 -4.82 13.63
CA ASP A 173 6.12 -5.75 14.10
C ASP A 173 6.01 -7.01 13.22
N GLU A 174 6.53 -6.97 11.99
CA GLU A 174 6.73 -8.16 11.15
C GLU A 174 8.00 -8.93 11.58
N VAL A 175 7.98 -10.26 11.45
CA VAL A 175 9.10 -11.14 11.82
C VAL A 175 9.50 -12.04 10.63
N PRO A 176 10.68 -11.82 10.02
CA PRO A 176 11.64 -10.74 10.29
C PRO A 176 11.09 -9.35 9.88
N PRO A 177 11.64 -8.24 10.41
CA PRO A 177 11.25 -6.90 10.02
C PRO A 177 11.34 -6.70 8.50
N VAL A 178 10.42 -5.91 7.95
CA VAL A 178 10.36 -5.61 6.52
C VAL A 178 10.44 -4.10 6.29
N GLY A 179 11.23 -3.71 5.29
CA GLY A 179 11.25 -2.34 4.80
C GLY A 179 10.12 -2.07 3.82
N GLU A 180 9.65 -0.84 3.72
CA GLU A 180 8.63 -0.41 2.78
C GLU A 180 9.14 0.82 2.01
N VAL A 181 8.92 0.84 0.69
CA VAL A 181 8.86 2.11 -0.05
C VAL A 181 7.45 2.68 0.17
N TYR A 182 7.33 3.53 1.20
CA TYR A 182 6.05 3.99 1.74
C TYR A 182 5.38 5.01 0.81
N VAL A 183 6.13 6.04 0.38
CA VAL A 183 5.68 6.97 -0.66
C VAL A 183 6.83 7.28 -1.61
N ILE A 184 6.59 7.13 -2.90
CA ILE A 184 7.53 7.47 -3.95
C ILE A 184 6.87 8.35 -4.99
N ALA A 185 7.52 9.44 -5.36
CA ALA A 185 7.00 10.31 -6.40
C ALA A 185 8.12 10.99 -7.20
N VAL A 186 7.80 11.29 -8.46
CA VAL A 186 8.59 12.15 -9.33
C VAL A 186 7.71 13.34 -9.68
N ASP A 187 8.23 14.56 -9.55
CA ASP A 187 7.49 15.74 -10.01
C ASP A 187 7.22 15.60 -11.52
N PRO A 188 6.00 15.91 -12.00
CA PRO A 188 5.63 15.77 -13.41
C PRO A 188 6.61 16.40 -14.42
N GLN A 189 7.29 17.49 -14.06
CA GLN A 189 8.26 18.15 -14.95
C GLN A 189 9.54 17.30 -15.20
N TYR A 190 9.80 16.30 -14.36
CA TYR A 190 10.97 15.40 -14.44
C TYR A 190 10.58 13.96 -14.83
N HIS A 191 9.34 13.71 -15.26
CA HIS A 191 8.90 12.40 -15.75
C HIS A 191 9.67 11.96 -17.00
N GLY A 192 9.67 10.65 -17.26
CA GLY A 192 10.32 10.05 -18.43
C GLY A 192 11.84 9.96 -18.34
N ARG A 193 12.44 10.24 -17.17
CA ARG A 193 13.90 10.22 -16.95
C ARG A 193 14.42 9.01 -16.18
N GLY A 194 13.57 8.01 -15.92
CA GLY A 194 13.92 6.82 -15.14
C GLY A 194 14.02 7.04 -13.63
N LEU A 195 13.65 8.22 -13.12
CA LEU A 195 13.79 8.58 -11.71
C LEU A 195 12.98 7.69 -10.76
N GLY A 196 11.80 7.19 -11.16
CA GLY A 196 11.04 6.26 -10.34
C GLY A 196 11.82 4.99 -10.02
N ARG A 197 12.43 4.37 -11.03
CA ARG A 197 13.27 3.17 -10.85
C ARG A 197 14.47 3.47 -9.96
N ALA A 198 15.18 4.55 -10.26
CA ALA A 198 16.38 4.95 -9.54
C ALA A 198 16.09 5.25 -8.06
N LEU A 199 14.96 5.88 -7.75
CA LEU A 199 14.54 6.17 -6.39
C LEU A 199 14.06 4.94 -5.61
N THR A 200 13.34 4.01 -6.26
CA THR A 200 13.01 2.72 -5.63
C THR A 200 14.29 1.99 -5.21
N LEU A 201 15.30 1.95 -6.09
CA LEU A 201 16.60 1.36 -5.78
C LEU A 201 17.30 2.11 -4.65
N ALA A 202 17.30 3.45 -4.64
CA ALA A 202 17.90 4.24 -3.56
C ALA A 202 17.24 3.98 -2.19
N GLY A 203 15.91 3.81 -2.16
CA GLY A 203 15.19 3.42 -0.95
C GLY A 203 15.57 2.01 -0.48
N TYR A 204 15.70 1.06 -1.41
CA TYR A 204 16.12 -0.31 -1.10
C TYR A 204 17.59 -0.42 -0.68
N GLU A 205 18.49 0.39 -1.24
CA GLU A 205 19.87 0.53 -0.77
C GLU A 205 19.87 0.99 0.69
N HIS A 206 19.13 2.06 1.02
CA HIS A 206 19.03 2.54 2.40
C HIS A 206 18.48 1.46 3.37
N LEU A 207 17.42 0.76 2.97
CA LEU A 207 16.84 -0.32 3.79
C LEU A 207 17.82 -1.50 3.96
N ALA A 208 18.57 -1.86 2.91
CA ALA A 208 19.59 -2.89 2.98
C ALA A 208 20.74 -2.49 3.92
N ASP A 209 21.19 -1.23 3.85
CA ASP A 209 22.22 -0.68 4.73
C ASP A 209 21.79 -0.64 6.20
N ALA A 210 20.48 -0.48 6.44
CA ALA A 210 19.86 -0.62 7.76
C ALA A 210 19.70 -2.08 8.23
N GLY A 211 20.14 -3.06 7.44
CA GLY A 211 20.18 -4.48 7.79
C GLY A 211 18.89 -5.26 7.47
N LEU A 212 17.95 -4.68 6.73
CA LEU A 212 16.73 -5.36 6.32
C LEU A 212 17.04 -6.34 5.19
N THR A 213 16.45 -7.53 5.25
CA THR A 213 16.66 -8.60 4.26
C THR A 213 15.54 -8.70 3.23
N ARG A 214 14.45 -7.95 3.44
CA ARG A 214 13.26 -7.91 2.59
C ARG A 214 12.68 -6.51 2.58
N ALA A 215 12.12 -6.13 1.44
CA ALA A 215 11.34 -4.92 1.32
C ALA A 215 10.07 -5.14 0.51
N MET A 216 9.11 -4.25 0.70
CA MET A 216 7.81 -4.30 0.08
C MET A 216 7.34 -2.91 -0.37
N LEU A 217 6.27 -2.87 -1.14
CA LEU A 217 5.50 -1.66 -1.45
C LEU A 217 4.06 -2.02 -1.75
N TYR A 218 3.20 -1.01 -1.75
CA TYR A 218 1.84 -1.09 -2.26
C TYR A 218 1.69 -0.32 -3.57
N VAL A 219 0.98 -0.90 -4.52
CA VAL A 219 0.68 -0.27 -5.82
C VAL A 219 -0.71 -0.68 -6.30
N ASP A 220 -1.48 0.26 -6.84
CA ASP A 220 -2.75 -0.07 -7.48
C ASP A 220 -2.54 -1.02 -8.66
N ALA A 221 -3.36 -2.07 -8.74
CA ALA A 221 -3.24 -3.08 -9.79
C ALA A 221 -3.46 -2.51 -11.20
N ASP A 222 -4.22 -1.42 -11.32
CA ASP A 222 -4.47 -0.73 -12.59
C ASP A 222 -3.35 0.25 -12.99
N ASN A 223 -2.40 0.54 -12.09
CA ASN A 223 -1.20 1.32 -12.39
C ASN A 223 -0.18 0.46 -13.14
N THR A 224 -0.54 0.05 -14.36
CA THR A 224 0.28 -0.82 -15.22
C THR A 224 1.72 -0.31 -15.39
N PRO A 225 2.01 1.00 -15.55
CA PRO A 225 3.37 1.49 -15.61
C PRO A 225 4.20 1.20 -14.35
N ALA A 226 3.63 1.46 -13.15
CA ALA A 226 4.32 1.20 -11.89
C ALA A 226 4.48 -0.30 -11.63
N VAL A 227 3.42 -1.09 -11.85
CA VAL A 227 3.48 -2.56 -11.73
C VAL A 227 4.55 -3.15 -12.65
N THR A 228 4.61 -2.72 -13.91
CA THR A 228 5.65 -3.18 -14.86
C THR A 228 7.05 -2.82 -14.36
N LEU A 229 7.24 -1.59 -13.88
CA LEU A 229 8.53 -1.16 -13.32
C LEU A 229 8.97 -2.00 -12.13
N TYR A 230 8.05 -2.36 -11.23
CA TYR A 230 8.36 -3.19 -10.07
C TYR A 230 8.63 -4.66 -10.46
N LEU A 231 7.89 -5.21 -11.43
CA LEU A 231 8.19 -6.52 -12.01
C LEU A 231 9.56 -6.54 -12.73
N ASP A 232 9.96 -5.46 -13.39
CA ASP A 232 11.29 -5.33 -14.01
C ASP A 232 12.42 -5.14 -12.97
N LEU A 233 12.06 -4.65 -11.78
CA LEU A 233 12.91 -4.71 -10.59
C LEU A 233 12.77 -6.05 -9.87
N GLY A 234 12.02 -7.01 -10.45
CA GLY A 234 11.68 -8.37 -10.00
C GLY A 234 11.16 -8.47 -8.59
N LEU A 235 10.35 -7.49 -8.19
CA LEU A 235 9.41 -7.71 -7.12
C LEU A 235 8.34 -8.69 -7.60
N GLU A 236 7.77 -9.45 -6.68
CA GLU A 236 6.67 -10.37 -6.94
C GLU A 236 5.42 -9.89 -6.20
N VAL A 237 4.23 -10.13 -6.76
CA VAL A 237 2.98 -9.87 -6.05
C VAL A 237 2.84 -10.91 -4.93
N ALA A 238 3.08 -10.49 -3.70
CA ALA A 238 2.98 -11.36 -2.52
C ALA A 238 1.54 -11.43 -2.00
N VAL A 239 0.82 -10.30 -2.04
CA VAL A 239 -0.58 -10.21 -1.59
C VAL A 239 -1.37 -9.36 -2.58
N VAL A 240 -2.54 -9.86 -2.98
CA VAL A 240 -3.60 -9.04 -3.58
C VAL A 240 -4.51 -8.59 -2.45
N ARG A 241 -4.68 -7.27 -2.28
CA ARG A 241 -5.64 -6.68 -1.34
C ARG A 241 -6.77 -6.08 -2.15
N ARG A 242 -8.00 -6.55 -1.93
CA ARG A 242 -9.18 -6.13 -2.69
C ARG A 242 -10.04 -5.21 -1.85
N LEU A 243 -10.29 -4.02 -2.37
CA LEU A 243 -11.17 -3.04 -1.74
C LEU A 243 -12.60 -3.20 -2.26
N PHE A 244 -13.52 -3.33 -1.32
CA PHE A 244 -14.94 -3.10 -1.54
C PHE A 244 -15.41 -1.89 -0.73
N THR A 245 -16.32 -1.09 -1.28
CA THR A 245 -16.89 0.08 -0.63
C THR A 245 -18.40 -0.06 -0.47
N GLY A 246 -18.98 0.59 0.55
CA GLY A 246 -20.41 0.57 0.80
C GLY A 246 -20.86 1.71 1.71
N THR A 247 -22.15 1.78 1.99
CA THR A 247 -22.70 2.72 2.98
C THR A 247 -23.75 2.02 3.82
N GLY A 248 -23.50 1.95 5.12
CA GLY A 248 -24.39 1.32 6.09
C GLY A 248 -25.63 2.17 6.43
N PRO A 249 -26.71 1.56 6.93
CA PRO A 249 -26.82 0.12 7.18
C PRO A 249 -27.02 -0.64 5.88
N LEU A 250 -26.25 -1.71 5.71
CA LEU A 250 -26.34 -2.58 4.55
C LEU A 250 -27.53 -3.54 4.73
N ASN A 251 -28.22 -3.87 3.64
CA ASN A 251 -29.45 -4.68 3.68
C ASN A 251 -29.21 -6.02 4.38
N SER A 252 -30.18 -6.45 5.20
CA SER A 252 -30.12 -7.66 6.03
C SER A 252 -30.08 -8.94 5.19
#